data_AF-A0A1F5Y5P0-F1
#
_entry.id   AF-A0A1F5Y5P0-F1
#
_cell.length_a   1.000
_cell.length_b   1.000
_cell.length_c   1.000
_cell.angle_alpha   90.00
_cell.angle_beta   90.00
_cell.angle_gamma   90.00
#
_symmetry.space_group_name_H-M   'P 1'
#
loop_
_entity.id
_entity.type
_entity.pdbx_description
1 polymer ?
#
loop_
_entity_poly.entity_id
_entity_poly.type
_entity_poly.pdbx_seq_one_letter_code
_entity_poly.pdbx_strand_id
1 'polypeptide(L)'
;MSKRNDLAKALNLENLPEGEREEILAKVNKRLEEVLIGVLIANISDDDAQKIQKALHEQNTDLEEVVAEISAGVPNLAAKIERAIEEEIMRLRAVLTPN
;
A
#
# COMPACT_ATOMS: atom_id res chain seq x y z
N MET A 1 -12.58 -14.54 -6.50
CA MET A 1 -12.89 -13.20 -7.06
C MET A 1 -11.68 -12.32 -6.80
N SER A 2 -11.20 -11.60 -7.82
CA SER A 2 -9.90 -10.90 -7.78
C SER A 2 -9.97 -9.67 -6.89
N LYS A 3 -8.93 -9.42 -6.07
CA LYS A 3 -8.74 -8.22 -5.20
C LYS A 3 -9.00 -6.89 -5.93
N ARG A 4 -8.86 -6.87 -7.26
CA ARG A 4 -9.20 -5.72 -8.13
C ARG A 4 -10.68 -5.33 -8.10
N ASN A 5 -11.57 -6.31 -8.01
CA ASN A 5 -13.01 -6.07 -8.02
C ASN A 5 -13.48 -5.47 -6.69
N ASP A 6 -12.82 -5.85 -5.59
CA ASP A 6 -13.10 -5.31 -4.26
C ASP A 6 -12.64 -3.85 -4.13
N LEU A 7 -11.50 -3.49 -4.74
CA LEU A 7 -11.03 -2.11 -4.80
C LEU A 7 -11.93 -1.22 -5.67
N ALA A 8 -12.37 -1.72 -6.82
CA ALA A 8 -13.32 -0.99 -7.68
C ALA A 8 -14.63 -0.68 -6.95
N LYS A 9 -15.14 -1.65 -6.17
CA LYS A 9 -16.30 -1.48 -5.28
C LYS A 9 -16.04 -0.45 -4.19
N ALA A 10 -14.91 -0.54 -3.48
CA ALA A 10 -14.56 0.38 -2.41
C ALA A 10 -14.49 1.85 -2.89
N LEU A 11 -14.14 2.05 -4.16
CA LEU A 11 -14.02 3.36 -4.80
C LEU A 11 -15.25 3.77 -5.60
N ASN A 12 -16.34 3.00 -5.58
CA ASN A 12 -17.58 3.24 -6.34
C ASN A 12 -17.39 3.35 -7.87
N LEU A 13 -16.46 2.59 -8.45
CA LEU A 13 -16.13 2.67 -9.88
C LEU A 13 -16.91 1.67 -10.75
N GLU A 14 -17.86 0.92 -10.17
CA GLU A 14 -18.56 -0.17 -10.85
C GLU A 14 -19.33 0.28 -12.10
N ASN A 15 -19.81 1.53 -12.11
CA ASN A 15 -20.57 2.10 -13.21
C ASN A 15 -19.72 2.74 -14.31
N LEU A 16 -18.39 2.81 -14.13
CA LEU A 16 -17.51 3.36 -15.15
C LEU A 16 -17.25 2.36 -16.29
N PRO A 17 -17.01 2.86 -17.52
CA PRO A 17 -16.52 2.05 -18.62
C PRO A 17 -15.28 1.26 -18.22
N GLU A 18 -15.14 0.04 -18.73
CA GLU A 18 -14.06 -0.88 -18.32
C GLU A 18 -12.67 -0.27 -18.51
N GLY A 19 -12.39 0.34 -19.66
CA GLY A 19 -11.09 0.97 -19.94
C GLY A 19 -10.76 2.14 -19.00
N GLU A 20 -11.75 2.99 -18.71
CA GLU A 20 -11.58 4.12 -17.77
C GLU A 20 -11.38 3.60 -16.34
N ARG A 21 -12.16 2.60 -15.94
CA ARG A 21 -12.02 1.94 -14.64
C ARG A 21 -10.63 1.31 -14.46
N GLU A 22 -10.11 0.62 -15.47
CA GLU A 22 -8.78 0.02 -15.42
C GLU A 22 -7.67 1.05 -15.27
N GLU A 23 -7.75 2.17 -15.99
CA GLU A 23 -6.78 3.26 -15.89
C GLU A 23 -6.78 3.89 -14.48
N ILE A 24 -7.98 4.14 -13.94
CA ILE A 24 -8.13 4.68 -12.58
C ILE A 24 -7.58 3.69 -11.55
N LEU A 25 -7.91 2.39 -11.66
CA LEU A 25 -7.41 1.38 -10.73
C LEU A 25 -5.87 1.25 -10.77
N ALA A 26 -5.25 1.40 -11.94
CA ALA A 26 -3.80 1.40 -12.05
C ALA A 26 -3.17 2.60 -11.30
N LYS A 27 -3.74 3.80 -11.47
CA LYS A 27 -3.31 5.01 -10.75
C LYS A 27 -3.53 4.88 -9.24
N VAL A 28 -4.67 4.34 -8.83
CA VAL A 28 -4.98 4.13 -7.41
C VAL A 28 -4.05 3.10 -6.78
N ASN A 29 -3.77 1.97 -7.44
CA ASN A 29 -2.81 0.99 -6.93
C ASN A 29 -1.44 1.62 -6.69
N LYS A 30 -0.93 2.38 -7.65
CA LYS A 30 0.33 3.11 -7.48
C LYS A 30 0.27 4.08 -6.29
N ARG A 31 -0.85 4.79 -6.11
CA ARG A 31 -1.03 5.69 -4.98
C ARG A 31 -1.05 4.96 -3.63
N LEU A 32 -1.70 3.81 -3.55
CA LEU A 32 -1.73 2.99 -2.33
C LEU A 32 -0.34 2.41 -2.01
N GLU A 33 0.44 2.04 -3.03
CA GLU A 33 1.85 1.66 -2.87
C GLU A 33 2.69 2.83 -2.30
N GLU A 34 2.51 4.04 -2.81
CA GLU A 34 3.19 5.24 -2.27
C GLU A 34 2.82 5.50 -0.80
N VAL A 35 1.55 5.34 -0.42
CA VAL A 35 1.09 5.49 0.97
C VAL A 35 1.71 4.43 1.87
N LEU A 36 1.73 3.17 1.42
CA LEU A 36 2.38 2.08 2.15
C LEU A 36 3.86 2.40 2.39
N ILE A 37 4.60 2.79 1.35
CA ILE A 37 6.01 3.17 1.45
C ILE A 37 6.20 4.35 2.41
N GLY A 38 5.33 5.37 2.33
CA GLY A 38 5.38 6.53 3.23
C GLY A 38 5.18 6.15 4.70
N VAL A 39 4.26 5.24 5.00
CA VAL A 39 4.05 4.71 6.36
C VAL A 39 5.27 3.93 6.82
N LEU A 40 5.84 3.06 5.97
CA LEU A 40 7.03 2.30 6.30
C LEU A 40 8.20 3.24 6.64
N ILE A 41 8.53 4.19 5.76
CA ILE A 41 9.63 5.16 5.98
C ILE A 41 9.42 5.97 7.26
N ALA A 42 8.19 6.40 7.55
CA ALA A 42 7.90 7.19 8.74
C ALA A 42 7.99 6.40 10.06
N ASN A 43 8.05 5.06 10.00
CA ASN A 43 7.95 4.20 11.17
C ASN A 43 9.13 3.22 11.33
N ILE A 44 9.99 3.07 10.33
CA ILE A 44 11.25 2.32 10.44
C ILE A 44 12.42 3.27 10.68
N SER A 45 13.48 2.78 11.32
CA SER A 45 14.72 3.55 11.43
C SER A 45 15.52 3.52 10.12
N ASP A 46 16.44 4.49 9.94
CA ASP A 46 17.38 4.46 8.82
C ASP A 46 18.21 3.17 8.79
N ASP A 47 18.55 2.64 9.97
CA ASP A 47 19.26 1.36 10.12
C ASP A 47 18.41 0.19 9.61
N ASP A 48 17.11 0.18 9.90
CA ASP A 48 16.19 -0.85 9.42
C ASP A 48 15.95 -0.74 7.90
N ALA A 49 15.87 0.49 7.37
CA ALA A 49 15.81 0.72 5.94
C ALA A 49 17.06 0.18 5.21
N GLN A 50 18.25 0.37 5.80
CA GLN A 50 19.50 -0.19 5.27
C GLN A 50 19.52 -1.72 5.31
N LYS A 51 19.00 -2.35 6.37
CA LYS A 51 18.88 -3.82 6.44
C LYS A 51 18.00 -4.37 5.33
N ILE A 52 16.86 -3.72 5.05
CA ILE A 52 15.97 -4.10 3.94
C ILE A 52 16.68 -3.94 2.60
N GLN A 53 17.36 -2.81 2.37
CA GLN A 53 18.14 -2.59 1.14
C GLN A 53 19.21 -3.65 0.95
N LYS A 54 19.93 -4.01 2.00
CA LYS A 54 20.96 -5.05 1.94
C LYS A 54 20.35 -6.41 1.58
N ALA A 55 19.23 -6.78 2.21
CA ALA A 55 18.52 -8.02 1.92
C ALA A 55 17.98 -8.09 0.48
N LEU A 56 17.56 -6.97 -0.11
CA LEU A 56 17.12 -6.88 -1.50
C LEU A 56 18.21 -7.20 -2.53
N HIS A 57 19.48 -6.93 -2.19
CA HIS A 57 20.60 -7.06 -3.13
C HIS A 57 21.47 -8.30 -2.89
N GLU A 58 21.33 -8.98 -1.74
CA GLU A 58 22.08 -10.20 -1.41
C GLU A 58 21.34 -11.46 -1.84
N GLN A 59 21.99 -12.31 -2.64
CA GLN A 59 21.37 -13.53 -3.20
C GLN A 59 21.01 -14.63 -2.19
N ASN A 60 21.39 -14.50 -0.91
CA ASN A 60 21.21 -15.53 0.12
C ASN A 60 20.49 -15.01 1.38
N THR A 61 19.86 -13.85 1.32
CA THR A 61 19.15 -13.25 2.45
C THR A 61 17.66 -13.43 2.24
N ASP A 62 16.96 -13.94 3.26
CA ASP A 62 15.50 -14.03 3.25
C ASP A 62 14.90 -12.64 3.51
N LEU A 63 14.48 -11.99 2.42
CA LEU A 63 13.88 -10.67 2.48
C LEU A 63 12.58 -10.67 3.31
N GLU A 64 11.79 -11.74 3.25
CA GLU A 64 10.55 -11.84 4.04
C GLU A 64 10.86 -11.91 5.53
N GLU A 65 11.88 -12.67 5.93
CA GLU A 65 12.32 -12.75 7.33
C GLU A 65 12.82 -11.40 7.86
N VAL A 66 13.69 -10.71 7.09
CA VAL A 66 14.21 -9.38 7.48
C VAL A 66 13.09 -8.35 7.61
N VAL A 67 12.15 -8.34 6.65
CA VAL A 67 10.99 -7.45 6.71
C VAL A 67 10.08 -7.79 7.89
N ALA A 68 9.88 -9.08 8.19
CA ALA A 68 9.07 -9.53 9.32
C ALA A 68 9.68 -9.14 10.68
N GLU A 69 11.00 -9.31 10.86
CA GLU A 69 11.69 -8.90 12.09
C GLU A 69 11.58 -7.40 12.33
N ILE A 70 11.84 -6.60 11.30
CA ILE A 70 11.72 -5.14 11.38
C ILE A 70 10.27 -4.75 11.68
N SER A 71 9.32 -5.36 10.99
CA SER A 71 7.89 -5.09 11.18
C SER A 71 7.40 -5.46 12.58
N ALA A 72 7.94 -6.52 13.18
CA ALA A 72 7.65 -6.93 14.56
C ALA A 72 8.23 -5.95 15.59
N GLY A 73 9.35 -5.30 15.27
CA GLY A 73 9.97 -4.27 16.09
C GLY A 73 9.24 -2.92 16.06
N VAL A 74 8.36 -2.69 15.08
CA VAL A 74 7.61 -1.44 14.95
C VAL A 74 6.22 -1.57 15.59
N PRO A 75 5.97 -0.87 16.70
CA PRO A 75 4.68 -0.97 17.40
C PRO A 75 3.53 -0.56 16.49
N ASN A 76 2.54 -1.47 16.38
CA ASN A 76 1.30 -1.28 15.65
C ASN A 76 1.49 -0.95 14.16
N LEU A 77 2.57 -1.41 13.51
CA LEU A 77 2.84 -1.12 12.10
C LEU A 77 1.68 -1.54 11.18
N ALA A 78 1.18 -2.76 11.35
CA ALA A 78 0.05 -3.27 10.57
C ALA A 78 -1.19 -2.36 10.70
N ALA A 79 -1.55 -1.97 11.93
CA ALA A 79 -2.67 -1.07 12.17
C ALA A 79 -2.44 0.34 11.58
N LYS A 80 -1.20 0.84 11.57
CA LYS A 80 -0.85 2.12 10.94
C LYS A 80 -0.98 2.05 9.42
N ILE A 81 -0.57 0.94 8.81
CA ILE A 81 -0.71 0.69 7.37
C ILE A 81 -2.20 0.61 6.99
N GLU A 82 -2.97 -0.23 7.70
CA GLU A 82 -4.41 -0.39 7.46
C GLU A 82 -5.12 0.95 7.55
N ARG A 83 -4.89 1.71 8.63
CA ARG A 83 -5.46 3.04 8.80
C ARG A 83 -5.10 4.00 7.67
N ALA A 84 -3.83 4.04 7.26
CA ALA A 84 -3.39 4.94 6.20
C ALA A 84 -4.01 4.57 4.84
N ILE A 85 -4.15 3.28 4.55
CA ILE A 85 -4.81 2.79 3.34
C ILE A 85 -6.31 3.13 3.37
N GLU A 86 -7.00 2.93 4.50
CA GLU A 86 -8.41 3.30 4.66
C GLU A 86 -8.63 4.80 4.46
N GLU A 87 -7.81 5.64 5.10
CA GLU A 87 -7.87 7.10 4.94
C GLU A 87 -7.62 7.52 3.48
N GLU A 88 -6.69 6.86 2.78
CA GLU A 88 -6.43 7.12 1.35
C GLU A 88 -7.62 6.71 0.48
N ILE A 89 -8.20 5.52 0.70
CA ILE A 89 -9.37 5.03 -0.04
C ILE A 89 -10.55 5.98 0.14
N MET A 90 -10.81 6.44 1.37
CA MET A 90 -11.87 7.43 1.63
C MET A 90 -11.63 8.73 0.88
N ARG A 91 -10.40 9.23 0.85
CA ARG A 91 -10.03 10.45 0.12
C ARG A 91 -10.21 10.27 -1.39
N LEU A 92 -9.71 9.16 -1.94
CA LEU A 92 -9.82 8.85 -3.37
C LEU A 92 -11.28 8.72 -3.79
N ARG A 93 -12.11 8.05 -2.98
CA ARG A 93 -13.56 7.94 -3.22
C ARG A 93 -14.22 9.32 -3.28
N ALA A 94 -13.88 10.24 -2.37
CA ALA A 94 -14.43 11.59 -2.36
C ALA A 94 -14.04 12.41 -3.60
N VAL A 95 -12.84 12.17 -4.15
CA VAL A 95 -12.34 12.86 -5.36
C VAL A 95 -12.91 12.26 -6.65
N LEU A 96 -13.04 10.93 -6.71
CA LEU A 96 -13.51 10.21 -7.90
C LEU A 96 -15.04 10.21 -8.04
N THR A 97 -15.75 10.35 -6.93
CA THR A 97 -17.21 10.51 -6.90
C THR A 97 -17.59 11.78 -6.14
N PRO A 98 -17.30 12.97 -6.68
CA PRO A 98 -17.78 14.20 -6.08
C PRO A 98 -19.31 14.22 -6.21
N ASN A 99 -20.01 14.28 -5.08
CA ASN A 99 -21.47 14.46 -5.03
C ASN A 99 -21.90 15.70 -5.83
#